data_AF-A0A970JRY3-F1
#
_entry.id   AF-A0A970JRY3-F1
#
_cell.length_a   1.000
_cell.length_b   1.000
_cell.length_c   1.000
_cell.angle_alpha   90.00
_cell.angle_beta   90.00
_cell.angle_gamma   90.00
#
_symmetry.space_group_name_H-M   'P 1'
#
loop_
_entity.id
_entity.type
_entity.pdbx_description
1 polymer ?
#
loop_
_entity_poly.entity_id
_entity_poly.type
_entity_poly.pdbx_seq_one_letter_code
_entity_poly.pdbx_strand_id
1 'polypeptide(L)'
;SEKLAYAGYFVLLSNSRMSSAQVLSHYRDKDQVEKAFMNLKDRLNMRRLRVSSERGLEGKIFVQYLALILVSELKHRMEKADLFKDYTLDEVLEDLNRIECFLHPSFGMTVGEILQKQETLFKLLSIKIPPH
;
A
#
# COMPACT_ATOMS: atom_id res chain seq x y z
N SER A 1 36.89 -6.34 21.99
CA SER A 1 35.70 -5.63 21.47
C SER A 1 35.41 -6.06 20.04
N GLU A 2 34.85 -7.26 19.86
CA GLU A 2 34.70 -7.92 18.56
C GLU A 2 33.40 -7.54 17.82
N LYS A 3 32.43 -6.94 18.53
CA LYS A 3 31.08 -6.64 18.01
C LYS A 3 31.00 -5.46 17.03
N LEU A 4 32.01 -4.59 16.94
CA LEU A 4 32.01 -3.42 16.04
C LEU A 4 32.61 -3.72 14.67
N ALA A 5 33.36 -4.82 14.49
CA ALA A 5 34.03 -5.13 13.23
C ALA A 5 33.05 -5.45 12.08
N TYR A 6 31.81 -5.81 12.41
CA TYR A 6 30.73 -6.11 11.46
C TYR A 6 29.61 -5.06 11.46
N ALA A 7 29.77 -3.95 12.18
CA ALA A 7 28.80 -2.86 12.13
C ALA A 7 28.98 -2.12 10.81
N GLY A 8 28.05 -2.30 9.88
CA GLY A 8 28.03 -1.55 8.62
C GLY A 8 28.08 -0.04 8.88
N TYR A 9 28.86 0.68 8.08
CA TYR A 9 28.95 2.14 8.15
C TYR A 9 27.82 2.76 7.35
N PHE A 10 27.19 3.83 7.86
CA PHE A 10 26.20 4.61 7.13
C PHE A 10 26.61 6.08 7.12
N VAL A 11 26.57 6.71 5.94
CA VAL A 11 26.91 8.13 5.76
C VAL A 11 25.65 8.86 5.34
N LEU A 12 25.27 9.89 6.10
CA LEU A 12 24.12 10.75 5.80
C LEU A 12 24.62 12.10 5.30
N LEU A 13 24.39 12.38 4.01
CA LEU A 13 24.69 13.66 3.38
C LEU A 13 23.44 14.53 3.42
N SER A 14 23.57 15.75 3.97
CA SER A 14 22.48 16.74 4.01
C SER A 14 23.01 18.12 3.63
N ASN A 15 22.18 18.90 2.96
CA ASN A 15 22.43 20.31 2.61
C ASN A 15 22.05 21.28 3.75
N SER A 16 21.54 20.77 4.87
CA SER A 16 21.10 21.54 6.03
C SER A 16 22.03 21.31 7.23
N ARG A 17 22.38 22.39 7.94
CA ARG A 17 23.15 22.31 9.19
C ARG A 17 22.25 21.77 10.31
N MET A 18 22.44 20.50 10.65
CA MET A 18 21.74 19.81 11.74
C MET A 18 22.75 19.16 12.68
N SER A 19 22.42 19.04 13.97
CA SER A 19 23.24 18.26 14.90
C SER A 19 23.14 16.76 14.58
N SER A 20 24.16 15.99 14.93
CA SER A 20 24.20 14.53 14.71
C SER A 20 22.99 13.81 15.34
N ALA A 21 22.51 14.29 16.49
CA ALA A 21 21.33 13.74 17.17
C ALA A 21 20.03 14.00 16.38
N GLN A 22 19.87 15.20 15.80
CA GLN A 22 18.71 15.53 14.97
C GLN A 22 18.70 14.74 13.66
N VAL A 23 19.87 14.60 13.02
CA VAL A 23 20.02 13.78 11.81
C VAL A 23 19.63 12.33 12.10
N LEU A 24 20.07 11.77 13.23
CA LEU A 24 19.72 10.41 13.63
C LEU A 24 18.22 10.25 13.91
N SER A 25 17.59 11.24 14.55
CA SER A 25 16.15 11.24 14.81
C SER A 25 15.34 11.27 13.52
N HIS A 26 15.63 12.22 12.62
CA HIS A 26 14.96 12.32 11.33
C HIS A 26 15.16 11.06 10.48
N TYR A 27 16.33 10.44 10.55
CA TYR A 27 16.56 9.16 9.86
C TYR A 27 15.73 8.04 10.45
N ARG A 28 15.55 7.96 11.78
CA ARG A 28 14.68 6.96 12.42
C ARG A 28 13.22 7.14 12.02
N ASP A 29 12.75 8.38 11.94
CA ASP A 29 11.39 8.67 11.49
C ASP A 29 11.22 8.28 10.02
N LYS A 30 12.22 8.58 9.18
CA LYS A 30 12.28 8.14 7.78
C LYS A 30 12.33 6.61 7.66
N ASP A 31 13.13 5.92 8.46
CA ASP A 31 13.26 4.45 8.47
C ASP A 31 11.96 3.76 8.86
N GLN A 32 11.19 4.34 9.81
CA GLN A 32 9.85 3.84 10.12
C GLN A 32 8.90 3.97 8.93
N VAL A 33 8.94 5.10 8.23
CA VAL A 33 8.18 5.30 6.99
C VAL A 33 8.65 4.31 5.92
N GLU A 34 9.96 4.17 5.70
CA GLU A 34 10.52 3.24 4.71
C GLU A 34 10.13 1.79 4.99
N LYS A 35 10.17 1.34 6.26
CA LYS A 35 9.72 0.01 6.67
C LYS A 35 8.23 -0.19 6.46
N ALA A 36 7.40 0.79 6.78
CA ALA A 36 5.97 0.73 6.49
C ALA A 36 5.72 0.60 4.98
N PHE A 37 6.38 1.44 4.17
CA PHE A 37 6.34 1.35 2.71
C PHE A 37 6.89 0.02 2.19
N MET A 38 7.92 -0.55 2.81
CA MET A 38 8.53 -1.82 2.41
C MET A 38 7.60 -2.99 2.72
N ASN A 39 6.95 -3.02 3.88
CA ASN A 39 5.92 -4.02 4.22
C ASN A 39 4.71 -3.95 3.25
N LEU A 40 4.28 -2.73 2.90
CA LEU A 40 3.22 -2.54 1.90
C LEU A 40 3.67 -2.94 0.48
N LYS A 41 4.93 -2.65 0.10
CA LYS A 41 5.53 -3.10 -1.17
C LYS A 41 5.67 -4.61 -1.27
N ASP A 42 6.02 -5.28 -0.17
CA ASP A 42 6.07 -6.74 -0.10
C ASP A 42 4.68 -7.34 -0.33
N ARG A 43 3.64 -6.75 0.29
CA ARG A 43 2.23 -7.10 0.06
C ARG A 43 1.76 -6.81 -1.38
N LEU A 44 2.30 -5.76 -2.01
CA LEU A 44 1.98 -5.35 -3.38
C LEU A 44 2.94 -5.94 -4.44
N ASN A 45 3.73 -6.96 -4.06
CA ASN A 45 4.55 -7.78 -4.95
C ASN A 45 5.69 -7.01 -5.70
N MET A 46 6.34 -6.05 -5.02
CA MET A 46 7.45 -5.26 -5.56
C MET A 46 8.84 -5.91 -5.47
N ARG A 47 8.98 -7.08 -4.85
CA ARG A 47 10.29 -7.75 -4.68
C ARG A 47 11.02 -8.05 -5.99
N ARG A 48 10.34 -8.05 -7.13
CA ARG A 48 10.94 -8.24 -8.46
C ARG A 48 10.79 -7.00 -9.34
N LEU A 49 11.83 -6.17 -9.41
CA LEU A 49 12.00 -5.15 -10.45
C LEU A 49 12.46 -5.83 -11.76
N ARG A 50 11.58 -6.61 -12.39
CA ARG A 50 11.82 -7.21 -13.72
C ARG A 50 11.55 -6.19 -14.83
N VAL A 51 12.22 -5.05 -14.78
CA VAL A 51 12.11 -3.99 -15.79
C VAL A 51 13.51 -3.72 -16.32
N SER A 52 13.67 -3.84 -17.64
CA SER A 52 14.96 -3.67 -18.32
C SER A 52 15.21 -2.23 -18.77
N SER A 53 14.32 -1.30 -18.41
CA SER A 53 14.42 0.12 -18.77
C SER A 53 14.04 1.03 -17.60
N GLU A 54 14.65 2.20 -17.57
CA GLU A 54 14.36 3.27 -16.60
C GLU A 54 12.89 3.70 -16.65
N ARG A 55 12.33 3.90 -17.86
CA ARG A 55 10.90 4.19 -18.03
C ARG A 55 9.99 3.09 -17.47
N GLY A 56 10.37 1.81 -17.63
CA GLY A 56 9.62 0.69 -17.07
C GLY A 56 9.64 0.70 -15.54
N LEU A 57 10.77 1.11 -14.94
CA LEU A 57 10.90 1.29 -13.50
C LEU A 57 10.03 2.45 -12.99
N GLU A 58 10.08 3.61 -13.62
CA GLU A 58 9.27 4.77 -13.27
C GLU A 58 7.77 4.44 -13.33
N GLY A 59 7.31 3.82 -14.42
CA GLY A 59 5.92 3.41 -14.57
C GLY A 59 5.48 2.42 -13.49
N LYS A 60 6.35 1.47 -13.13
CA LYS A 60 6.07 0.52 -12.05
C LYS A 60 5.98 1.21 -10.68
N ILE A 61 6.88 2.15 -10.39
CA ILE A 61 6.83 2.95 -9.15
C ILE A 61 5.54 3.77 -9.09
N PHE A 62 5.12 4.36 -10.21
CA PHE A 62 3.90 5.15 -10.28
C PHE A 62 2.64 4.33 -9.98
N VAL A 63 2.45 3.20 -10.67
CA VAL A 63 1.30 2.29 -10.41
C VAL A 63 1.31 1.81 -8.96
N GLN A 64 2.48 1.51 -8.43
CA GLN A 64 2.65 1.07 -7.05
C GLN A 64 2.27 2.16 -6.03
N TYR A 65 2.58 3.41 -6.32
CA TYR A 65 2.19 4.54 -5.48
C TYR A 65 0.67 4.71 -5.45
N LEU A 66 0.00 4.55 -6.59
CA LEU A 66 -1.47 4.55 -6.65
C LEU A 66 -2.08 3.38 -5.85
N ALA A 67 -1.56 2.16 -6.03
CA ALA A 67 -2.00 1.00 -5.27
C ALA A 67 -1.82 1.22 -3.75
N LEU A 68 -0.73 1.86 -3.34
CA LEU A 68 -0.47 2.18 -1.94
C LEU A 68 -1.51 3.15 -1.36
N ILE A 69 -1.89 4.20 -2.10
CA ILE A 69 -2.93 5.15 -1.68
C ILE A 69 -4.24 4.40 -1.45
N LEU A 70 -4.63 3.54 -2.40
CA LEU A 70 -5.87 2.77 -2.32
C LEU A 70 -5.87 1.82 -1.11
N VAL A 71 -4.79 1.08 -0.90
CA VAL A 71 -4.67 0.17 0.25
C VAL A 71 -4.64 0.93 1.57
N SER A 72 -3.98 2.08 1.63
CA SER A 72 -3.94 2.91 2.84
C SER A 72 -5.32 3.44 3.21
N GLU A 73 -6.09 3.91 2.23
CA GLU A 73 -7.47 4.35 2.44
C GLU A 73 -8.39 3.19 2.86
N LEU A 74 -8.24 2.02 2.23
CA LEU A 74 -8.99 0.82 2.62
C LEU A 74 -8.69 0.43 4.08
N LYS A 75 -7.40 0.40 4.44
CA LYS A 75 -6.96 0.11 5.81
C LYS A 75 -7.55 1.11 6.81
N HIS A 76 -7.49 2.40 6.50
CA HIS A 76 -8.07 3.46 7.33
C HIS A 76 -9.58 3.30 7.54
N ARG A 77 -10.32 2.91 6.49
CA ARG A 77 -11.75 2.60 6.60
C ARG A 77 -12.02 1.38 7.46
N MET A 78 -11.21 0.32 7.31
CA MET A 78 -11.30 -0.87 8.16
C MET A 78 -11.02 -0.55 9.64
N GLU A 79 -10.04 0.31 9.94
CA GLU A 79 -9.75 0.78 11.30
C GLU A 79 -10.96 1.55 11.88
N LYS A 80 -11.52 2.49 11.11
CA LYS A 80 -12.71 3.27 11.52
C LYS A 80 -13.97 2.43 11.75
N ALA A 81 -14.12 1.35 11.00
CA ALA A 81 -15.25 0.43 11.11
C ALA A 81 -14.98 -0.73 12.08
N ASP A 82 -13.84 -0.74 12.78
CA ASP A 82 -13.44 -1.79 13.71
C ASP A 82 -13.47 -3.20 13.08
N LEU A 83 -13.10 -3.30 11.80
CA LEU A 83 -13.20 -4.54 11.01
C LEU A 83 -12.03 -5.49 11.23
N PHE A 84 -10.92 -5.02 11.79
CA PHE A 84 -9.74 -5.87 12.04
C PHE A 84 -9.95 -6.98 13.06
N LYS A 85 -11.06 -6.93 13.82
CA LYS A 85 -11.46 -8.02 14.71
C LYS A 85 -12.05 -9.23 13.98
N ASP A 86 -12.63 -8.99 12.80
CA ASP A 86 -13.38 -10.00 12.03
C ASP A 86 -12.67 -10.34 10.70
N TYR A 87 -11.90 -9.41 10.14
CA TYR A 87 -11.26 -9.54 8.85
C TYR A 87 -9.82 -9.02 8.86
N THR A 88 -8.95 -9.72 8.15
CA THR A 88 -7.67 -9.18 7.70
C THR A 88 -7.85 -8.33 6.44
N LEU A 89 -6.90 -7.44 6.19
CA LEU A 89 -6.87 -6.64 4.97
C LEU A 89 -6.85 -7.52 3.69
N ASP A 90 -6.19 -8.67 3.75
CA ASP A 90 -6.07 -9.58 2.60
C ASP A 90 -7.40 -10.29 2.31
N GLU A 91 -8.12 -10.73 3.35
CA GLU A 91 -9.45 -11.33 3.18
C GLU A 91 -10.45 -10.34 2.57
N VAL A 92 -10.42 -9.07 2.99
CA VAL A 92 -11.26 -8.03 2.38
C VAL A 92 -10.89 -7.80 0.92
N LEU A 93 -9.59 -7.72 0.60
CA LEU A 93 -9.13 -7.56 -0.79
C LEU A 93 -9.52 -8.77 -1.65
N GLU A 94 -9.37 -9.99 -1.14
CA GLU A 94 -9.76 -11.21 -1.85
C GLU A 94 -11.27 -11.25 -2.11
N ASP A 95 -12.10 -10.93 -1.11
CA ASP A 95 -13.56 -10.88 -1.29
C ASP A 95 -13.99 -9.84 -2.33
N LEU A 96 -13.38 -8.65 -2.30
CA LEU A 96 -13.68 -7.58 -3.26
C LEU A 96 -13.16 -7.90 -4.66
N ASN A 97 -12.03 -8.59 -4.79
CA ASN A 97 -11.45 -8.98 -6.08
C ASN A 97 -12.27 -10.04 -6.83
N ARG A 98 -13.24 -10.67 -6.16
CA ARG A 98 -14.20 -11.61 -6.79
C ARG A 98 -15.32 -10.89 -7.55
N ILE A 99 -15.46 -9.57 -7.39
CA ILE A 99 -16.47 -8.79 -8.10
C ILE A 99 -15.99 -8.58 -9.54
N GLU A 100 -16.72 -9.13 -10.49
CA GLU A 100 -16.44 -8.92 -11.91
C GLU A 100 -16.85 -7.50 -12.34
N CYS A 101 -16.00 -6.85 -13.12
CA CYS A 101 -16.27 -5.53 -13.70
C CYS A 101 -16.25 -5.64 -15.22
N PHE A 102 -17.27 -5.09 -15.87
CA PHE A 102 -17.41 -5.07 -17.31
C PHE A 102 -17.37 -3.64 -17.82
N LEU A 103 -16.64 -3.40 -18.91
CA LEU A 103 -16.63 -2.10 -19.56
C LEU A 103 -17.55 -2.15 -20.77
N HIS A 104 -18.72 -1.51 -20.69
CA HIS A 104 -19.61 -1.37 -21.83
C HIS A 104 -19.30 -0.06 -22.60
N PRO A 105 -19.15 -0.10 -23.93
CA PRO A 105 -18.80 1.08 -24.74
C PRO A 105 -19.76 2.26 -24.57
N SER A 106 -21.06 1.99 -24.36
CA SER A 106 -22.10 3.02 -24.29
C SER A 106 -22.47 3.46 -22.87
N PHE A 107 -22.21 2.63 -21.86
CA PHE A 107 -22.72 2.84 -20.49
C PHE A 107 -21.61 2.97 -19.45
N GLY A 108 -20.36 2.77 -19.85
CA GLY A 108 -19.21 2.81 -18.94
C GLY A 108 -19.03 1.50 -18.19
N MET A 109 -18.38 1.59 -17.03
CA MET A 109 -18.08 0.43 -16.19
C MET A 109 -19.34 -0.01 -15.43
N THR A 110 -19.72 -1.27 -15.60
CA THR A 110 -20.77 -1.95 -14.85
C THR A 110 -20.18 -3.08 -14.01
N VAL A 111 -20.79 -3.36 -12.86
CA VAL A 111 -20.38 -4.46 -11.99
C VAL A 111 -21.31 -5.66 -12.18
N GLY A 112 -20.72 -6.85 -12.17
CA GLY A 112 -21.43 -8.12 -12.18
C GLY A 112 -22.21 -8.35 -10.89
N GLU A 113 -22.59 -9.61 -10.65
CA GLU A 113 -23.31 -9.98 -9.45
C GLU A 113 -22.47 -9.71 -8.19
N ILE A 114 -23.08 -9.04 -7.21
CA ILE A 114 -22.48 -8.76 -5.91
C ILE A 114 -23.16 -9.66 -4.88
N LEU A 115 -22.36 -10.47 -4.21
CA LEU A 115 -22.82 -11.37 -3.15
C LEU A 115 -23.18 -10.57 -1.89
N GLN A 116 -24.08 -11.10 -1.06
CA GLN A 116 -24.51 -10.45 0.20
C GLN A 116 -23.35 -10.12 1.14
N LYS A 117 -22.30 -10.94 1.17
CA LYS A 117 -21.07 -10.69 1.92
C LYS A 117 -20.35 -9.43 1.43
N GLN A 118 -20.25 -9.25 0.11
CA GLN A 118 -19.61 -8.10 -0.51
C GLN A 118 -20.45 -6.83 -0.30
N GLU A 119 -21.78 -6.90 -0.41
CA GLU A 119 -22.64 -5.76 -0.05
C GLU A 119 -22.44 -5.31 1.40
N THR A 120 -22.33 -6.28 2.31
CA THR A 120 -22.10 -6.01 3.72
C THR A 120 -20.75 -5.33 3.93
N LEU A 121 -19.70 -5.81 3.27
CA LEU A 121 -18.39 -5.16 3.27
C LEU A 121 -18.45 -3.74 2.70
N PHE A 122 -19.12 -3.50 1.57
CA PHE A 122 -19.30 -2.16 1.01
C PHE A 122 -19.99 -1.21 2.00
N LYS A 123 -21.05 -1.68 2.67
CA LYS A 123 -21.77 -0.91 3.71
C LYS A 123 -20.86 -0.58 4.90
N LEU A 124 -20.15 -1.58 5.43
CA LEU A 124 -19.23 -1.41 6.57
C LEU A 124 -18.07 -0.46 6.23
N LEU A 125 -17.53 -0.55 5.01
CA LEU A 125 -16.45 0.32 4.52
C LEU A 125 -16.96 1.70 4.07
N SER A 126 -18.27 1.97 4.14
CA SER A 126 -18.89 3.22 3.65
C SER A 126 -18.52 3.53 2.19
N ILE A 127 -18.49 2.50 1.34
CA ILE A 127 -18.22 2.60 -0.09
C ILE A 127 -19.56 2.40 -0.82
N LYS A 128 -19.88 3.31 -1.76
CA LYS A 128 -21.06 3.16 -2.61
C LYS A 128 -20.84 1.99 -3.56
N ILE A 129 -21.80 1.10 -3.63
CA ILE A 129 -21.82 0.02 -4.61
C ILE A 129 -21.93 0.65 -6.02
N PRO A 130 -21.06 0.28 -6.97
CA PRO A 130 -21.15 0.78 -8.33
C PRO A 130 -22.47 0.37 -8.99
N PRO A 131 -22.97 1.16 -9.97
CA PRO A 131 -24.19 0.82 -10.68
C PRO A 131 -24.05 -0.47 -11.49
N HIS A 132 -25.14 -1.22 -11.58
CA HIS A 132 -25.31 -2.36 -12.48
C HIS A 132 -25.54 -1.91 -13.93
#